data_AF-A0A1Q7MNF4-F1
#
_entry.id   AF-A0A1Q7MNF4-F1
#
_cell.length_a   1.000
_cell.length_b   1.000
_cell.length_c   1.000
_cell.angle_alpha   90.00
_cell.angle_beta   90.00
_cell.angle_gamma   90.00
#
_symmetry.space_group_name_H-M   'P 1'
#
loop_
_entity.id
_entity.type
_entity.pdbx_description
1 polymer ?
#
loop_
_entity_poly.entity_id
_entity_poly.type
_entity_poly.pdbx_seq_one_letter_code
_entity_poly.pdbx_strand_id
1 'polypeptide(L)'
;MTSLKETLGLRILAYGSVLSTYILIVIGGYVVFSGSGLACGSAGPDSWPLCNGQVVPTLSGPVLVEWTHRLFTLVVGLFVLGTTIVAWTRYREEKRILQLSTASFLVLLVQILLGMVTVKTALDPLVSTAHLAVASALFSAVILNAITVRRLTGSSRLLPG
;
A
#
# COMPACT_ATOMS: atom_id res chain seq x y z
N MET A 1 -24.44 13.87 11.02
CA MET A 1 -24.33 12.69 11.90
C MET A 1 -24.00 11.47 11.05
N THR A 2 -22.73 11.06 10.99
CA THR A 2 -22.33 9.80 10.33
C THR A 2 -22.76 8.61 11.20
N SER A 3 -23.38 7.60 10.61
CA SER A 3 -23.86 6.42 11.32
C SER A 3 -22.69 5.61 11.92
N LEU A 4 -22.91 4.95 13.07
CA LEU A 4 -21.91 4.12 13.76
C LEU A 4 -21.30 3.04 12.84
N LYS A 5 -22.08 2.53 11.88
CA LYS A 5 -21.61 1.57 10.87
C LYS A 5 -20.63 2.20 9.88
N GLU A 6 -20.80 3.48 9.54
CA GLU A 6 -19.94 4.20 8.60
C GLU A 6 -18.56 4.46 9.20
N THR A 7 -18.52 4.85 10.47
CA THR A 7 -17.25 5.04 11.20
C THR A 7 -16.50 3.72 11.41
N LEU A 8 -17.21 2.60 11.60
CA LEU A 8 -16.59 1.28 11.67
C LEU A 8 -15.92 0.89 10.34
N GLY A 9 -16.58 1.14 9.21
CA GLY A 9 -16.04 0.86 7.87
C GLY A 9 -14.74 1.62 7.59
N LEU A 10 -14.71 2.94 7.87
CA LEU A 10 -13.49 3.74 7.68
C LEU A 10 -12.34 3.27 8.59
N ARG A 11 -12.64 2.84 9.83
CA ARG A 11 -11.62 2.30 10.75
C ARG A 11 -11.02 1.00 10.26
N ILE A 12 -11.86 0.09 9.75
CA ILE A 12 -11.39 -1.19 9.17
C ILE A 12 -10.47 -0.90 7.99
N LEU A 13 -10.84 0.02 7.11
CA LEU A 13 -10.02 0.40 5.96
C LEU A 13 -8.70 1.04 6.38
N ALA A 14 -8.73 1.98 7.32
CA ALA A 14 -7.53 2.66 7.80
C ALA A 14 -6.57 1.71 8.52
N TYR A 15 -7.05 0.88 9.46
CA TYR A 15 -6.19 -0.12 10.12
C TYR A 15 -5.74 -1.22 9.18
N GLY A 16 -6.60 -1.64 8.25
CA GLY A 16 -6.25 -2.57 7.18
C GLY A 16 -5.08 -2.05 6.37
N SER A 17 -5.09 -0.77 5.97
CA SER A 17 -4.00 -0.15 5.20
C SER A 17 -2.67 -0.14 5.96
N VAL A 18 -2.69 0.10 7.29
CA VAL A 18 -1.47 0.04 8.13
C VAL A 18 -0.94 -1.39 8.18
N LEU A 19 -1.79 -2.35 8.52
CA LEU A 19 -1.39 -3.75 8.68
C LEU A 19 -0.88 -4.33 7.37
N SER A 20 -1.61 -4.14 6.26
CA SER A 20 -1.21 -4.65 4.95
C SER A 20 0.09 -4.02 4.47
N THR A 21 0.30 -2.72 4.70
CA THR A 21 1.55 -2.03 4.30
C THR A 21 2.74 -2.55 5.09
N TYR A 22 2.59 -2.76 6.40
CA TYR A 22 3.64 -3.36 7.22
C TYR A 22 4.02 -4.76 6.73
N ILE A 23 3.02 -5.62 6.48
CA ILE A 23 3.23 -6.96 5.94
C ILE A 23 3.94 -6.88 4.58
N LEU A 24 3.52 -5.99 3.69
CA LEU A 24 4.14 -5.80 2.37
C LEU A 24 5.61 -5.38 2.48
N ILE A 25 5.96 -4.50 3.42
CA ILE A 25 7.34 -4.08 3.68
C ILE A 25 8.19 -5.28 4.14
N VAL A 26 7.66 -6.12 5.03
CA VAL A 26 8.35 -7.33 5.49
C VAL A 26 8.57 -8.31 4.34
N ILE A 27 7.55 -8.54 3.50
CA ILE A 27 7.68 -9.38 2.30
C ILE A 27 8.74 -8.79 1.35
N GLY A 28 8.75 -7.47 1.13
CA GLY A 28 9.76 -6.80 0.30
C GLY A 28 11.17 -6.96 0.84
N GLY A 29 11.37 -6.84 2.16
CA GLY A 29 12.65 -7.13 2.80
C GLY A 29 13.08 -8.59 2.60
N TYR A 30 12.13 -9.53 2.64
CA TYR A 30 12.40 -10.93 2.36
C TYR A 30 12.76 -11.20 0.89
N VAL A 31 12.15 -10.50 -0.07
CA VAL A 31 12.52 -10.57 -1.51
C VAL A 31 14.00 -10.22 -1.70
N VAL A 32 14.46 -9.14 -1.05
CA VAL A 32 15.86 -8.71 -1.09
C VAL A 32 16.76 -9.73 -0.41
N PHE A 33 16.41 -10.16 0.80
CA PHE A 33 17.19 -11.12 1.57
C PHE A 33 17.37 -12.48 0.86
N SER A 34 16.31 -12.96 0.20
CA SER A 34 16.31 -14.23 -0.53
C SER A 34 16.93 -14.15 -1.93
N GLY A 35 17.30 -12.96 -2.41
CA GLY A 35 17.79 -12.76 -3.77
C GLY A 35 16.72 -12.96 -4.86
N SER A 36 15.43 -12.91 -4.49
CA SER A 36 14.31 -13.22 -5.39
C SER A 36 13.87 -12.03 -6.26
N GLY A 37 14.50 -10.86 -6.13
CA GLY A 37 14.00 -9.60 -6.71
C GLY A 37 13.96 -9.51 -8.24
N LEU A 38 14.51 -10.48 -8.96
CA LEU A 38 14.51 -10.58 -10.43
C LEU A 38 13.96 -11.92 -10.95
N ALA A 39 13.28 -12.70 -10.11
CA ALA A 39 12.76 -14.02 -10.46
C ALA A 39 11.66 -13.97 -11.55
N CYS A 40 10.94 -12.86 -11.64
CA CYS A 40 9.95 -12.58 -12.68
C CYS A 40 10.55 -11.97 -13.96
N GLY A 41 11.88 -11.76 -14.00
CA GLY A 41 12.59 -11.10 -15.09
C GLY A 41 12.92 -9.63 -14.81
N SER A 42 13.86 -9.07 -15.56
CA SER A 42 14.35 -7.69 -15.41
C SER A 42 14.06 -6.77 -16.60
N ALA A 43 13.74 -7.33 -17.78
CA ALA A 43 13.58 -6.57 -19.01
C ALA A 43 12.39 -7.08 -19.84
N GLY A 44 11.74 -6.17 -20.57
CA GLY A 44 10.63 -6.48 -21.46
C GLY A 44 9.23 -6.29 -20.84
N PRO A 45 8.16 -6.41 -21.64
CA PRO A 45 6.78 -6.34 -21.17
C PRO A 45 6.37 -7.55 -20.31
N ASP A 46 7.10 -8.65 -20.45
CA ASP A 46 6.81 -9.93 -19.80
C ASP A 46 7.26 -9.96 -18.32
N SER A 47 8.14 -9.03 -17.92
CA SER A 47 8.72 -8.98 -16.57
C SER A 47 7.98 -8.07 -15.60
N TRP A 48 7.30 -7.04 -16.10
CA TRP A 48 6.46 -6.15 -15.31
C TRP A 48 5.44 -5.48 -16.23
N PRO A 49 4.13 -5.56 -15.96
CA PRO A 49 3.50 -5.99 -14.70
C PRO A 49 3.34 -7.51 -14.55
N LEU A 50 3.49 -8.27 -15.64
CA LEU A 50 3.45 -9.73 -15.65
C LEU A 50 4.66 -10.33 -14.94
N CYS A 51 4.61 -11.62 -14.63
CA CYS A 51 5.76 -12.38 -14.14
C CYS A 51 6.03 -13.51 -15.13
N ASN A 52 7.15 -13.46 -15.85
CA ASN A 52 7.47 -14.39 -16.93
C ASN A 52 6.33 -14.51 -17.97
N GLY A 53 5.72 -13.38 -18.34
CA GLY A 53 4.62 -13.31 -19.32
C GLY A 53 3.26 -13.77 -18.79
N GLN A 54 3.17 -14.17 -17.52
CA GLN A 54 1.95 -14.71 -16.91
C GLN A 54 1.44 -13.84 -15.76
N VAL A 55 0.12 -13.76 -15.60
CA VAL A 55 -0.52 -13.10 -14.45
C VAL A 55 -0.36 -13.95 -13.20
N VAL A 56 -0.49 -15.28 -13.34
CA VAL A 56 -0.21 -16.27 -12.30
C VAL A 56 0.81 -17.25 -12.90
N PRO A 57 2.10 -17.11 -12.57
CA PRO A 57 3.15 -17.98 -13.10
C PRO A 57 3.14 -19.33 -12.37
N THR A 58 4.00 -20.25 -12.80
CA THR A 58 4.32 -21.44 -12.00
C THR A 58 4.95 -21.02 -10.66
N LEU A 59 4.21 -21.24 -9.58
CA LEU A 59 4.57 -20.79 -8.24
C LEU A 59 5.58 -21.73 -7.58
N SER A 60 6.85 -21.56 -7.93
CA SER A 60 7.95 -22.36 -7.38
C SER A 60 9.19 -21.51 -7.10
N GLY A 61 9.86 -21.78 -5.98
CA GLY A 61 11.13 -21.15 -5.65
C GLY A 61 11.07 -19.61 -5.57
N PRO A 62 12.08 -18.89 -6.08
CA PRO A 62 12.15 -17.42 -6.04
C PRO A 62 10.96 -16.70 -6.71
N VAL A 63 10.35 -17.31 -7.74
CA VAL A 63 9.20 -16.75 -8.46
C VAL A 63 8.01 -16.58 -7.53
N LEU A 64 7.74 -17.56 -6.65
CA LEU A 64 6.68 -17.47 -5.66
C LEU A 64 6.88 -16.27 -4.74
N VAL A 65 8.12 -15.99 -4.34
CA VAL A 65 8.45 -14.91 -3.40
C VAL A 65 8.20 -13.54 -4.04
N GLU A 66 8.75 -13.30 -5.24
CA GLU A 66 8.55 -12.03 -5.94
C GLU A 66 7.08 -11.82 -6.34
N TRP A 67 6.43 -12.86 -6.86
CA TRP A 67 5.02 -12.78 -7.25
C TRP A 67 4.11 -12.51 -6.04
N THR A 68 4.39 -13.12 -4.88
CA THR A 68 3.64 -12.84 -3.63
C THR A 68 3.80 -11.39 -3.19
N HIS A 69 4.99 -10.81 -3.34
CA HIS A 69 5.21 -9.38 -3.08
C HIS A 69 4.31 -8.52 -3.99
N ARG A 70 4.30 -8.81 -5.30
CA ARG A 70 3.43 -8.13 -6.27
C ARG A 70 1.95 -8.30 -5.94
N LEU A 71 1.50 -9.49 -5.56
CA LEU A 71 0.12 -9.75 -5.14
C LEU A 71 -0.27 -8.90 -3.92
N PHE A 72 0.59 -8.81 -2.90
CA PHE A 72 0.32 -8.01 -1.71
C PHE A 72 0.28 -6.50 -1.98
N THR A 73 0.92 -6.01 -3.05
CA THR A 73 0.76 -4.60 -3.47
C THR A 73 -0.69 -4.28 -3.83
N LEU A 74 -1.43 -5.24 -4.40
CA LEU A 74 -2.86 -5.07 -4.70
C LEU A 74 -3.69 -4.98 -3.42
N VAL A 75 -3.37 -5.79 -2.41
CA VAL A 75 -4.06 -5.76 -1.11
C VAL A 75 -3.88 -4.39 -0.44
N VAL A 76 -2.66 -3.85 -0.43
CA VAL A 76 -2.39 -2.49 0.05
C VAL A 76 -3.17 -1.47 -0.78
N GLY A 77 -3.16 -1.61 -2.11
CA GLY A 77 -3.92 -0.75 -3.02
C GLY A 77 -5.41 -0.71 -2.72
N LEU A 78 -6.04 -1.87 -2.45
CA LEU A 78 -7.46 -1.94 -2.10
C LEU A 78 -7.78 -1.17 -0.81
N PHE A 79 -6.98 -1.32 0.23
CA PHE A 79 -7.22 -0.60 1.49
C PHE A 79 -6.97 0.91 1.35
N VAL A 80 -5.89 1.32 0.70
CA VAL A 80 -5.55 2.74 0.51
C VAL A 80 -6.57 3.42 -0.41
N LEU A 81 -6.91 2.79 -1.54
CA LEU A 81 -7.93 3.30 -2.46
C LEU A 81 -9.31 3.34 -1.80
N GLY A 82 -9.70 2.27 -1.10
CA GLY A 82 -10.96 2.22 -0.35
C GLY A 82 -11.07 3.33 0.69
N THR A 83 -10.00 3.56 1.47
CA THR A 83 -9.93 4.67 2.44
C THR A 83 -10.09 6.01 1.73
N THR A 84 -9.44 6.19 0.58
CA THR A 84 -9.50 7.44 -0.21
C THR A 84 -10.89 7.69 -0.76
N ILE A 85 -11.53 6.68 -1.35
CA ILE A 85 -12.91 6.77 -1.87
C ILE A 85 -13.89 7.11 -0.75
N VAL A 86 -13.79 6.44 0.40
CA VAL A 86 -14.67 6.72 1.55
C VAL A 86 -14.43 8.13 2.09
N ALA A 87 -13.17 8.58 2.19
CA ALA A 87 -12.85 9.94 2.60
C ALA A 87 -13.48 10.98 1.66
N TRP A 88 -13.35 10.77 0.35
CA TRP A 88 -13.88 11.64 -0.69
C TRP A 88 -15.40 11.62 -0.81
N THR A 89 -16.08 10.55 -0.38
CA THR A 89 -17.53 10.43 -0.53
C THR A 89 -18.29 10.80 0.74
N ARG A 90 -17.71 10.54 1.92
CA ARG A 90 -18.42 10.66 3.22
C ARG A 90 -17.74 11.58 4.23
N TYR A 91 -16.47 11.94 4.04
CA TYR A 91 -15.69 12.71 5.01
C TYR A 91 -15.02 13.95 4.37
N ARG A 92 -15.70 14.61 3.43
CA ARG A 92 -15.18 15.81 2.74
C ARG A 92 -14.91 16.99 3.67
N GLU A 93 -15.70 17.14 4.72
CA GLU A 93 -15.54 18.20 5.73
C GLU A 93 -14.32 17.95 6.64
N GLU A 94 -13.88 16.70 6.76
CA GLU A 94 -12.76 16.29 7.59
C GLU A 94 -11.44 16.44 6.83
N LYS A 95 -11.02 17.70 6.63
CA LYS A 95 -9.87 18.09 5.78
C LYS A 95 -8.63 17.23 6.01
N ARG A 96 -8.30 16.91 7.26
CA ARG A 96 -7.10 16.13 7.60
C ARG A 96 -7.19 14.68 7.13
N ILE A 97 -8.35 14.04 7.24
CA ILE A 97 -8.57 12.67 6.73
C ILE A 97 -8.52 12.69 5.21
N LEU A 98 -9.14 13.69 4.57
CA LEU A 98 -9.13 13.84 3.12
C LEU A 98 -7.71 14.02 2.58
N GLN A 99 -6.92 14.92 3.17
CA GLN A 99 -5.53 15.18 2.80
C GLN A 99 -4.64 13.95 2.99
N LEU A 100 -4.69 13.31 4.15
CA LEU A 100 -3.84 12.14 4.43
C LEU A 100 -4.22 10.92 3.58
N SER A 101 -5.51 10.69 3.32
CA SER A 101 -5.95 9.60 2.44
C SER A 101 -5.50 9.83 1.01
N THR A 102 -5.68 11.06 0.49
CA THR A 102 -5.25 11.45 -0.86
C THR A 102 -3.74 11.37 -1.00
N ALA A 103 -2.98 11.90 -0.03
CA ALA A 103 -1.53 11.83 -0.02
C ALA A 103 -1.04 10.37 -0.01
N SER A 104 -1.64 9.50 0.82
CA SER A 104 -1.29 8.08 0.87
C SER A 104 -1.53 7.40 -0.49
N PHE A 105 -2.63 7.71 -1.17
CA PHE A 105 -2.90 7.18 -2.50
C PHE A 105 -1.88 7.65 -3.54
N LEU A 106 -1.55 8.95 -3.56
CA LEU A 106 -0.55 9.48 -4.49
C LEU A 106 0.85 8.89 -4.23
N VAL A 107 1.26 8.78 -2.97
CA VAL A 107 2.53 8.15 -2.60
C VAL A 107 2.56 6.67 -3.00
N LEU A 108 1.44 5.95 -2.88
CA LEU A 108 1.34 4.56 -3.36
C LEU A 108 1.53 4.47 -4.88
N LEU A 109 0.98 5.40 -5.66
CA LEU A 109 1.22 5.43 -7.11
C LEU A 109 2.71 5.62 -7.44
N VAL A 110 3.38 6.55 -6.73
CA VAL A 110 4.84 6.74 -6.84
C VAL A 110 5.57 5.46 -6.45
N GLN A 111 5.14 4.78 -5.39
CA GLN A 111 5.74 3.52 -4.93
C GLN A 111 5.66 2.41 -5.98
N ILE A 112 4.49 2.24 -6.62
CA ILE A 112 4.28 1.24 -7.68
C ILE A 112 5.20 1.53 -8.87
N LEU A 113 5.30 2.81 -9.26
CA LEU A 113 6.20 3.23 -10.34
C LEU A 113 7.67 2.99 -9.97
N LEU A 114 8.09 3.36 -8.76
CA LEU A 114 9.46 3.07 -8.30
C LEU A 114 9.74 1.57 -8.27
N GLY A 115 8.78 0.74 -7.88
CA GLY A 115 8.94 -0.71 -7.89
C GLY A 115 9.15 -1.27 -9.30
N MET A 116 8.40 -0.76 -10.29
CA MET A 116 8.66 -1.06 -11.70
C MET A 116 10.08 -0.66 -12.11
N VAL A 117 10.51 0.56 -11.75
CA VAL A 117 11.85 1.06 -12.09
C VAL A 117 12.92 0.19 -11.44
N THR A 118 12.77 -0.20 -10.17
CA THR A 118 13.69 -1.10 -9.46
C THR A 118 13.92 -2.41 -10.21
N VAL A 119 12.86 -3.04 -10.75
CA VAL A 119 13.00 -4.25 -11.57
C VAL A 119 13.69 -3.96 -12.90
N LYS A 120 13.30 -2.88 -13.58
CA LYS A 120 13.84 -2.48 -14.89
C LYS A 120 15.31 -2.05 -14.85
N THR A 121 15.78 -1.54 -13.71
CA THR A 121 17.17 -1.16 -13.49
C THR A 121 17.97 -2.29 -12.85
N ALA A 122 17.47 -3.53 -12.89
CA ALA A 122 18.13 -4.71 -12.34
C ALA A 122 18.56 -4.54 -10.87
N LEU A 123 17.65 -4.00 -10.03
CA LEU A 123 17.86 -3.75 -8.60
C LEU A 123 18.94 -2.70 -8.31
N ASP A 124 19.03 -1.64 -9.12
CA ASP A 124 19.92 -0.50 -8.84
C ASP A 124 19.82 -0.06 -7.36
N PRO A 125 20.94 0.03 -6.62
CA PRO A 125 20.91 0.28 -5.17
C PRO A 125 20.28 1.61 -4.77
N LEU A 126 20.46 2.65 -5.58
CA LEU A 126 19.89 3.96 -5.33
C LEU A 126 18.37 3.93 -5.50
N VAL A 127 17.89 3.32 -6.60
CA VAL A 127 16.45 3.17 -6.85
C VAL A 127 15.80 2.29 -5.78
N SER A 128 16.44 1.17 -5.40
CA SER A 128 15.93 0.25 -4.38
C SER A 128 15.86 0.90 -3.00
N THR A 129 16.85 1.73 -2.65
CA THR A 129 16.86 2.51 -1.41
C THR A 129 15.77 3.58 -1.42
N ALA A 130 15.61 4.29 -2.55
CA ALA A 130 14.52 5.25 -2.73
C ALA A 130 13.15 4.57 -2.62
N HIS A 131 13.00 3.38 -3.18
CA HIS A 131 11.80 2.57 -3.07
C HIS A 131 11.46 2.25 -1.60
N LEU A 132 12.44 1.82 -0.80
CA LEU A 132 12.21 1.57 0.63
C LEU A 132 11.92 2.85 1.43
N ALA A 133 12.58 3.97 1.09
CA ALA A 133 12.34 5.26 1.73
C ALA A 133 10.91 5.76 1.47
N VAL A 134 10.43 5.67 0.23
CA VAL A 134 9.06 6.04 -0.14
C VAL A 134 8.04 5.06 0.46
N ALA A 135 8.33 3.76 0.55
CA ALA A 135 7.51 2.81 1.30
C ALA A 135 7.35 3.21 2.77
N SER A 136 8.44 3.65 3.40
CA SER A 136 8.44 4.10 4.79
C SER A 136 7.64 5.39 4.98
N ALA A 137 7.70 6.30 4.00
CA ALA A 137 6.87 7.50 3.98
C ALA A 137 5.38 7.17 3.80
N LEU A 138 5.04 6.22 2.91
CA LEU A 138 3.68 5.71 2.76
C LEU A 138 3.18 5.11 4.08
N PHE A 139 3.99 4.26 4.72
CA PHE A 139 3.65 3.63 6.00
C PHE A 139 3.37 4.67 7.09
N SER A 140 4.20 5.71 7.16
CA SER A 140 4.00 6.84 8.07
C SER A 140 2.69 7.59 7.78
N ALA A 141 2.38 7.83 6.51
CA ALA A 141 1.16 8.51 6.08
C ALA A 141 -0.10 7.72 6.46
N VAL A 142 -0.12 6.39 6.23
CA VAL A 142 -1.28 5.54 6.60
C VAL A 142 -1.45 5.41 8.12
N ILE A 143 -0.36 5.40 8.89
CA ILE A 143 -0.42 5.45 10.37
C ILE A 143 -1.05 6.77 10.83
N LEU A 144 -0.57 7.91 10.31
CA LEU A 144 -1.12 9.23 10.65
C LEU A 144 -2.60 9.33 10.28
N ASN A 145 -2.99 8.73 9.14
CA ASN A 145 -4.38 8.67 8.73
C ASN A 145 -5.21 7.85 9.73
N ALA A 146 -4.77 6.65 10.09
CA ALA A 146 -5.45 5.78 11.05
C ALA A 146 -5.60 6.43 12.45
N ILE A 147 -4.59 7.15 12.91
CA ILE A 147 -4.65 7.93 14.17
C ILE A 147 -5.72 9.03 14.06
N THR A 148 -5.74 9.75 12.93
CA THR A 148 -6.72 10.83 12.70
C THR A 148 -8.15 10.29 12.67
N VAL A 149 -8.38 9.18 11.96
CA VAL A 149 -9.67 8.46 11.91
C VAL A 149 -10.12 8.02 13.31
N ARG A 150 -9.19 7.51 14.13
CA ARG A 150 -9.49 7.12 15.52
C ARG A 150 -9.95 8.32 16.37
N ARG A 151 -9.28 9.47 16.23
CA ARG A 151 -9.61 10.69 16.99
C ARG A 151 -11.01 11.22 16.64
N LEU A 152 -11.35 11.26 15.35
CA LEU A 152 -12.69 11.67 14.89
C LEU A 152 -13.80 10.83 15.52
N THR A 153 -13.61 9.51 15.53
CA THR A 153 -14.60 8.58 16.09
C THR A 153 -14.72 8.72 17.62
N GLY A 154 -13.62 9.01 18.31
CA GLY A 154 -13.61 9.27 19.76
C GLY A 154 -14.46 10.47 20.15
N SER A 155 -14.33 11.58 19.42
CA SER A 155 -15.15 12.79 19.64
C SER A 155 -16.64 12.54 19.40
N SER A 156 -17.01 11.74 18.39
CA SER A 156 -18.41 11.43 18.10
C SER A 156 -19.13 10.60 19.17
N ARG A 157 -18.40 9.86 20.03
CA ARG A 157 -19.01 9.12 21.17
C ARG A 157 -19.25 9.98 22.41
N LEU A 158 -18.60 11.13 22.52
CA LEU A 158 -18.69 12.02 23.68
C LEU A 158 -19.86 13.00 23.60
N LEU A 159 -20.59 13.03 22.47
CA LEU A 159 -21.84 13.78 22.32
C LEU A 159 -23.02 12.82 22.18
N PRO A 160 -23.47 12.15 23.27
CA PRO A 160 -24.78 11.53 23.28
C PRO A 160 -25.82 12.67 23.29
N GLY A 161 -26.45 12.88 22.14
CA GLY A 161 -27.72 13.63 22.05
C GLY A 161 -28.88 12.71 22.39
#